data_AF-V2XBP6-F1
#
_entry.id   AF-V2XBP6-F1
#
_cell.length_a   1.000
_cell.length_b   1.000
_cell.length_c   1.000
_cell.angle_alpha   90.00
_cell.angle_beta   90.00
_cell.angle_gamma   90.00
#
_symmetry.space_group_name_H-M   'P 1'
#
loop_
_entity.id
_entity.type
_entity.pdbx_description
1 polymer ?
#
loop_
_entity_poly.entity_id
_entity_poly.type
_entity_poly.pdbx_seq_one_letter_code
_entity_poly.pdbx_strand_id
1 'polypeptide(L)'
;MSSASAFNADILSQIFLLCVAPQGGTFLLKEEPWTLGQVCGHWRNIVLNTAVLWNSIHIKDSDAKNISHASPILIEALRRSGTSKLHVYVSTGVVYGEKEFDAQPLYDLVQDRCEDWESLRLDGYAPVPAIIPLQPRLSSLRRCDIEVGINFRGKLGTGTLNHLIQSVQRAPLVEAVRFSGTALSAEDLWSGDISGNVWSNLRHLELSSYENAELTSILSCCSSRLESLVLSGSSTTISKNGGVFHLPRLRSLQLDHFLPTWWTRLSCPGITSLTIKNLSIRTDILLLTEILKQRGSSLRTISFLDVEFRDVTVEEMLQLAPFVTTFTITGTTFPYIFDRLASDASLLPRMETLIVRPSDQTSNNIQPIPPVLDAVVRAVESRSHILKAVKVEALYGHADRETVDRLRGIHNRGIAVEVNILKVTDNGWGDMSEAMLLVQVIFAFNPLFSNPPDVKNPEEVYFLCAYLLDTLEDENRYGLDLIKKCYSHDLHDFAKADLPGAGGASVMRRFKALMDKWESIASPEDANE
;
A
#
# COMPACT_ATOMS: atom_id res chain seq x y z
N MET A 1 41.76 -24.41 4.59
CA MET A 1 40.91 -23.87 3.51
C MET A 1 40.53 -25.02 2.61
N SER A 2 39.34 -25.58 2.79
CA SER A 2 38.79 -26.65 1.94
C SER A 2 38.54 -26.12 0.52
N SER A 3 38.88 -26.89 -0.50
CA SER A 3 39.01 -26.42 -1.88
C SER A 3 37.65 -26.06 -2.49
N ALA A 4 37.26 -24.78 -2.42
CA ALA A 4 36.13 -24.24 -3.18
C ALA A 4 36.31 -24.39 -4.72
N SER A 5 37.52 -24.71 -5.18
CA SER A 5 37.83 -25.07 -6.57
C SER A 5 37.30 -26.45 -7.00
N ALA A 6 36.70 -27.23 -6.11
CA ALA A 6 36.11 -28.54 -6.43
C ALA A 6 34.63 -28.47 -6.86
N PHE A 7 33.97 -27.32 -6.72
CA PHE A 7 32.58 -27.17 -7.14
C PHE A 7 32.47 -27.05 -8.66
N ASN A 8 31.46 -27.72 -9.24
CA ASN A 8 31.13 -27.58 -10.65
C ASN A 8 30.73 -26.13 -10.95
N ALA A 9 31.21 -25.59 -12.08
CA ALA A 9 30.88 -24.25 -12.56
C ALA A 9 29.37 -23.99 -12.63
N ASP A 10 28.56 -24.99 -12.94
CA ASP A 10 27.10 -24.91 -13.01
C ASP A 10 26.46 -24.71 -11.63
N ILE A 11 27.04 -25.30 -10.58
CA ILE A 11 26.55 -25.13 -9.21
C ILE A 11 26.94 -23.74 -8.72
N LEU A 12 28.18 -23.32 -8.98
CA LEU A 12 28.64 -21.98 -8.61
C LEU A 12 27.87 -20.88 -9.34
N SER A 13 27.52 -21.05 -10.62
CA SER A 13 26.71 -20.07 -11.35
C SER A 13 25.31 -19.94 -10.75
N GLN A 14 24.67 -21.05 -10.35
CA GLN A 14 23.39 -21.02 -9.63
C GLN A 14 23.50 -20.34 -8.27
N ILE A 15 24.55 -20.61 -7.51
CA ILE A 15 24.82 -19.93 -6.24
C ILE A 15 24.98 -18.42 -6.49
N PHE A 16 25.76 -18.03 -7.51
CA PHE A 16 25.96 -16.62 -7.85
C PHE A 16 24.65 -15.92 -8.23
N LEU A 17 23.76 -16.60 -8.98
CA LEU A 17 22.43 -16.07 -9.31
C LEU A 17 21.57 -15.80 -8.07
N LEU A 18 21.72 -16.61 -7.01
CA LEU A 18 21.03 -16.40 -5.74
C LEU A 18 21.69 -15.31 -4.88
N CYS A 19 22.98 -15.05 -5.08
CA CYS A 19 23.72 -14.00 -4.36
C CYS A 19 23.54 -12.61 -4.96
N VAL A 20 23.32 -12.50 -6.28
CA VAL A 20 23.07 -11.21 -6.93
C VAL A 20 21.70 -10.70 -6.49
N ALA A 21 21.69 -9.58 -5.77
CA ALA A 21 20.44 -8.93 -5.40
C ALA A 21 19.67 -8.51 -6.66
N PRO A 22 18.35 -8.72 -6.74
CA PRO A 22 17.53 -8.25 -7.85
C PRO A 22 17.59 -6.73 -8.07
N GLN A 23 18.11 -5.98 -7.09
CA GLN A 23 18.21 -4.52 -7.09
C GLN A 23 19.65 -3.99 -7.05
N GLY A 24 20.66 -4.86 -7.26
CA GLY A 24 22.07 -4.45 -7.27
C GLY A 24 22.36 -3.40 -8.34
N GLY A 25 23.30 -2.49 -8.07
CA GLY A 25 23.67 -1.42 -9.01
C GLY A 25 24.65 -1.89 -10.07
N THR A 26 24.28 -1.83 -11.35
CA THR A 26 25.17 -2.16 -12.49
C THR A 26 26.52 -1.44 -12.43
N PHE A 27 26.51 -0.19 -11.94
CA PHE A 27 27.67 0.70 -11.86
C PHE A 27 28.49 0.56 -10.57
N LEU A 28 28.01 -0.22 -9.61
CA LEU A 28 28.67 -0.37 -8.32
C LEU A 28 29.66 -1.54 -8.39
N LEU A 29 30.92 -1.23 -8.75
CA LEU A 29 32.00 -2.22 -8.86
C LEU A 29 32.34 -2.97 -7.55
N LYS A 30 31.78 -2.50 -6.44
CA LYS A 30 31.86 -3.11 -5.10
C LYS A 30 30.63 -3.97 -4.77
N GLU A 31 29.72 -4.16 -5.72
CA GLU A 31 28.57 -5.04 -5.61
C GLU A 31 28.70 -6.21 -6.60
N GLU A 32 27.85 -7.20 -6.44
CA GLU A 32 27.70 -8.31 -7.37
C GLU A 32 27.16 -7.81 -8.73
N PRO A 33 27.59 -8.39 -9.87
CA PRO A 33 28.44 -9.56 -9.99
C PRO A 33 29.96 -9.26 -9.92
N TRP A 34 30.37 -7.99 -9.87
CA TRP A 34 31.78 -7.60 -9.96
C TRP A 34 32.64 -8.17 -8.82
N THR A 35 32.15 -8.11 -7.58
CA THR A 35 32.84 -8.64 -6.39
C THR A 35 33.06 -10.15 -6.45
N LEU A 36 32.11 -10.91 -7.01
CA LEU A 36 32.25 -12.37 -7.18
C LEU A 36 33.45 -12.70 -8.09
N GLY A 37 33.70 -11.88 -9.11
CA GLY A 37 34.85 -12.02 -10.00
C GLY A 37 36.20 -11.64 -9.39
N GLN A 38 36.22 -11.09 -8.16
CA GLN A 38 37.44 -10.69 -7.46
C GLN A 38 37.97 -11.77 -6.52
N VAL A 39 37.18 -12.81 -6.20
CA VAL A 39 37.56 -13.86 -5.24
C VAL A 39 38.73 -14.72 -5.74
N CYS A 40 38.60 -15.34 -6.91
CA CYS A 40 39.66 -16.11 -7.53
C CYS A 40 39.48 -16.18 -9.06
N GLY A 41 40.49 -16.64 -9.80
CA GLY A 41 40.43 -16.74 -11.26
C GLY A 41 39.31 -17.65 -11.78
N HIS A 42 38.99 -18.73 -11.05
CA HIS A 42 37.91 -19.64 -11.42
C HIS A 42 36.53 -18.97 -11.31
N TRP A 43 36.27 -18.27 -10.19
CA TRP A 43 35.02 -17.53 -9.99
C TRP A 43 34.88 -16.41 -11.02
N ARG A 44 35.96 -15.68 -11.29
CA ARG A 44 36.00 -14.68 -12.37
C ARG A 44 35.59 -15.27 -13.70
N ASN A 45 36.13 -16.42 -14.07
CA ASN A 45 35.77 -17.06 -15.33
C ASN A 45 34.29 -17.44 -15.37
N ILE A 46 33.73 -17.98 -14.29
CA ILE A 46 32.30 -18.32 -14.22
C ILE A 46 31.44 -17.06 -14.34
N VAL A 47 31.73 -16.04 -13.54
CA VAL A 47 30.98 -14.77 -13.54
C VAL A 47 30.99 -14.12 -14.92
N LEU A 48 32.17 -14.02 -15.54
CA LEU A 48 32.34 -13.38 -16.84
C LEU A 48 31.70 -14.15 -18.02
N ASN A 49 31.40 -15.45 -17.86
CA ASN A 49 30.78 -16.28 -18.90
C ASN A 49 29.31 -16.64 -18.60
N THR A 50 28.78 -16.26 -17.43
CA THR A 50 27.38 -16.50 -17.08
C THR A 50 26.55 -15.27 -17.42
N ALA A 51 26.03 -15.23 -18.65
CA ALA A 51 25.34 -14.07 -19.21
C ALA A 51 24.17 -13.54 -18.36
N VAL A 52 23.43 -14.44 -17.70
CA VAL A 52 22.29 -14.08 -16.83
C VAL A 52 22.71 -13.24 -15.61
N LEU A 53 23.97 -13.29 -15.17
CA LEU A 53 24.45 -12.41 -14.09
C LEU A 53 24.53 -10.93 -14.51
N TRP A 54 24.44 -10.64 -15.80
CA TRP A 54 24.64 -9.31 -16.39
C TRP A 54 23.37 -8.73 -17.02
N ASN A 55 22.24 -9.42 -16.91
CA ASN A 55 21.02 -9.05 -17.63
C ASN A 55 20.14 -8.02 -16.88
N SER A 56 20.41 -7.77 -15.60
CA SER A 56 19.78 -6.74 -14.80
C SER A 56 20.57 -5.43 -14.89
N ILE A 57 19.96 -4.42 -15.52
CA ILE A 57 20.55 -3.12 -15.79
C ILE A 57 19.82 -2.05 -14.96
N HIS A 58 20.55 -1.40 -14.06
CA HIS A 58 20.02 -0.38 -13.15
C HIS A 58 20.70 0.94 -13.43
N ILE A 59 19.94 1.92 -13.95
CA ILE A 59 20.40 3.27 -14.25
C ILE A 59 19.74 4.24 -13.30
N LYS A 60 20.53 5.01 -12.55
CA LYS A 60 20.10 6.08 -11.66
C LYS A 60 20.64 7.41 -12.16
N ASP A 61 19.95 8.50 -11.87
CA ASP A 61 20.45 9.85 -12.20
C ASP A 61 21.84 10.14 -11.61
N SER A 62 22.17 9.55 -10.45
CA SER A 62 23.50 9.68 -9.85
C SER A 62 24.63 9.11 -10.72
N ASP A 63 24.34 8.16 -11.61
CA ASP A 63 25.34 7.53 -12.48
C ASP A 63 25.76 8.50 -13.59
N ALA A 64 24.88 9.42 -13.98
CA ALA A 64 25.18 10.49 -14.94
C ALA A 64 26.15 11.55 -14.38
N LYS A 65 26.39 11.58 -13.05
CA LYS A 65 27.44 12.42 -12.44
C LYS A 65 28.83 12.12 -13.00
N ASN A 66 29.07 10.88 -13.43
CA ASN A 66 30.34 10.45 -14.01
C ASN A 66 30.10 9.56 -15.24
N ILE A 67 29.43 10.13 -16.25
CA ILE A 67 29.02 9.40 -17.44
C ILE A 67 30.18 8.73 -18.19
N SER A 68 31.36 9.37 -18.21
CA SER A 68 32.56 8.82 -18.85
C SER A 68 33.06 7.54 -18.17
N HIS A 69 32.78 7.36 -16.88
CA HIS A 69 33.04 6.13 -16.15
C HIS A 69 31.88 5.12 -16.27
N ALA A 70 30.63 5.60 -16.24
CA ALA A 70 29.45 4.74 -16.31
C ALA A 70 29.29 4.06 -17.68
N SER A 71 29.46 4.78 -18.79
CA SER A 71 29.23 4.23 -20.13
C SER A 71 30.05 2.97 -20.45
N PRO A 72 31.38 2.91 -20.21
CA PRO A 72 32.15 1.68 -20.44
C PRO A 72 31.67 0.48 -19.61
N ILE A 73 31.22 0.72 -18.37
CA ILE A 73 30.71 -0.33 -17.48
C ILE A 73 29.41 -0.88 -18.05
N LEU A 74 28.48 0.00 -18.46
CA LEU A 74 27.21 -0.39 -19.08
C LEU A 74 27.43 -1.15 -20.39
N ILE A 75 28.35 -0.69 -21.24
CA ILE A 75 28.72 -1.38 -22.49
C ILE A 75 29.22 -2.79 -22.20
N GLU A 76 30.12 -2.96 -21.24
CA GLU A 76 30.63 -4.29 -20.88
C GLU A 76 29.52 -5.18 -20.30
N ALA A 77 28.63 -4.65 -19.45
CA ALA A 77 27.49 -5.39 -18.93
C ALA A 77 26.54 -5.85 -20.06
N LEU A 78 26.17 -4.95 -20.97
CA LEU A 78 25.33 -5.26 -22.13
C LEU A 78 25.99 -6.25 -23.10
N ARG A 79 27.32 -6.20 -23.24
CA ARG A 79 28.08 -7.17 -24.03
C ARG A 79 28.08 -8.55 -23.37
N ARG A 80 28.23 -8.61 -22.04
CA ARG A 80 28.26 -9.84 -21.24
C ARG A 80 26.89 -10.51 -21.14
N SER A 81 25.81 -9.74 -21.12
CA SER A 81 24.46 -10.29 -21.12
C SER A 81 24.12 -11.06 -22.39
N GLY A 82 24.88 -10.88 -23.48
CA GLY A 82 24.75 -11.66 -24.70
C GLY A 82 23.32 -11.58 -25.25
N THR A 83 22.69 -12.72 -25.56
CA THR A 83 21.29 -12.80 -26.01
C THR A 83 20.27 -12.96 -24.86
N SER A 84 20.71 -12.82 -23.61
CA SER A 84 19.83 -12.91 -22.46
C SER A 84 18.81 -11.78 -22.48
N LYS A 85 17.60 -12.06 -22.01
CA LYS A 85 16.56 -11.05 -21.86
C LYS A 85 16.90 -10.09 -20.74
N LEU A 86 16.67 -8.80 -20.98
CA LEU A 86 17.11 -7.73 -20.12
C LEU A 86 16.02 -7.32 -19.14
N HIS A 87 16.43 -7.05 -17.90
CA HIS A 87 15.62 -6.41 -16.89
C HIS A 87 16.17 -5.00 -16.68
N VAL A 88 15.46 -4.00 -17.19
CA VAL A 88 15.90 -2.61 -17.16
C VAL A 88 15.15 -1.86 -16.06
N TYR A 89 15.90 -1.29 -15.13
CA TYR A 89 15.43 -0.42 -14.06
C TYR A 89 16.02 0.98 -14.24
N VAL A 90 15.16 1.97 -14.45
CA VAL A 90 15.53 3.37 -14.59
C VAL A 90 14.94 4.14 -13.43
N SER A 91 15.77 4.86 -12.68
CA SER A 91 15.33 5.73 -11.59
C SER A 91 15.70 7.18 -11.88
N THR A 92 14.68 8.03 -12.04
CA THR A 92 14.81 9.45 -12.34
C THR A 92 14.34 10.31 -11.16
N GLY A 93 15.25 10.77 -10.33
CA GLY A 93 14.92 11.51 -9.11
C GLY A 93 15.84 12.68 -8.90
N VAL A 94 15.30 13.89 -9.02
CA VAL A 94 15.98 15.10 -8.53
C VAL A 94 15.78 15.15 -7.02
N VAL A 95 16.83 14.84 -6.25
CA VAL A 95 16.86 15.22 -4.84
C VAL A 95 16.75 16.75 -4.80
N TYR A 96 15.76 17.29 -4.08
CA TYR A 96 15.49 18.73 -4.01
C TYR A 96 16.79 19.54 -3.87
N GLY A 97 17.10 20.34 -4.90
CA GLY A 97 18.27 21.22 -4.92
C GLY A 97 19.54 20.65 -5.57
N GLU A 98 19.55 19.38 -6.01
CA GLU A 98 20.64 18.85 -6.83
C GLU A 98 20.50 19.31 -8.30
N LYS A 99 21.66 19.47 -8.95
CA LYS A 99 21.75 19.81 -10.37
C LYS A 99 21.24 18.61 -11.19
N GLU A 100 20.37 18.86 -12.16
CA GLU A 100 19.96 17.82 -13.11
C GLU A 100 21.18 17.34 -13.92
N PHE A 101 21.37 16.02 -13.98
CA PHE A 101 22.40 15.39 -14.80
C PHE A 101 21.75 14.77 -16.02
N ASP A 102 22.35 14.98 -17.20
CA ASP A 102 21.86 14.38 -18.43
C ASP A 102 22.29 12.91 -18.51
N ALA A 103 21.35 12.02 -18.15
CA ALA A 103 21.52 10.57 -18.22
C ALA A 103 21.19 9.99 -19.62
N GLN A 104 20.80 10.83 -20.59
CA GLN A 104 20.37 10.38 -21.92
C GLN A 104 21.39 9.47 -22.61
N PRO A 105 22.72 9.72 -22.57
CA PRO A 105 23.67 8.83 -23.23
C PRO A 105 23.74 7.42 -22.61
N LEU A 106 23.31 7.22 -21.35
CA LEU A 106 23.17 5.89 -20.77
C LEU A 106 21.87 5.21 -21.24
N TYR A 107 20.79 5.98 -21.39
CA TYR A 107 19.53 5.51 -21.93
C TYR A 107 19.66 5.05 -23.38
N ASP A 108 20.39 5.80 -24.20
CA ASP A 108 20.65 5.46 -25.60
C ASP A 108 21.34 4.08 -25.72
N LEU A 109 22.28 3.76 -24.82
CA LEU A 109 22.99 2.46 -24.83
C LEU A 109 22.07 1.27 -24.55
N VAL A 110 21.09 1.40 -23.65
CA VAL A 110 20.11 0.32 -23.39
C VAL A 110 19.01 0.26 -24.43
N GLN A 111 18.69 1.41 -25.05
CA GLN A 111 17.64 1.56 -26.04
C GLN A 111 17.88 0.68 -27.28
N ASP A 112 19.13 0.54 -27.70
CA ASP A 112 19.55 -0.32 -28.82
C ASP A 112 19.15 -1.79 -28.65
N ARG A 113 18.85 -2.21 -27.42
CA ARG A 113 18.43 -3.57 -27.07
C ARG A 113 17.00 -3.67 -26.57
N CYS A 114 16.15 -2.68 -26.86
CA CYS A 114 14.75 -2.67 -26.39
C CYS A 114 13.92 -3.87 -26.83
N GLU A 115 14.29 -4.56 -27.92
CA GLU A 115 13.62 -5.80 -28.35
C GLU A 115 13.87 -6.98 -27.40
N ASP A 116 14.97 -6.95 -26.63
CA ASP A 116 15.34 -7.98 -25.67
C ASP A 116 14.86 -7.69 -24.25
N TRP A 117 14.21 -6.55 -24.02
CA TRP A 117 13.69 -6.22 -22.69
C TRP A 117 12.56 -7.17 -22.32
N GLU A 118 12.73 -7.93 -21.25
CA GLU A 118 11.69 -8.78 -20.66
C GLU A 118 10.94 -8.04 -19.55
N SER A 119 11.63 -7.19 -18.80
CA SER A 119 10.98 -6.26 -17.86
C SER A 119 11.57 -4.86 -17.95
N LEU A 120 10.68 -3.87 -17.88
CA LEU A 120 11.02 -2.46 -17.75
C LEU A 120 10.40 -1.93 -16.46
N ARG A 121 11.21 -1.30 -15.61
CA ARG A 121 10.74 -0.51 -14.49
C ARG A 121 11.30 0.91 -14.57
N LEU A 122 10.42 1.90 -14.50
CA LEU A 122 10.74 3.31 -14.50
C LEU A 122 10.15 3.93 -13.23
N ASP A 123 10.99 4.49 -12.37
CA ASP A 123 10.59 5.10 -11.09
C ASP A 123 11.15 6.52 -11.01
N GLY A 124 10.33 7.54 -10.76
CA GLY A 124 10.85 8.88 -10.63
C GLY A 124 9.87 10.04 -10.72
N TYR A 125 10.39 11.21 -11.09
CA TYR A 125 9.62 12.41 -11.36
C TYR A 125 9.72 12.83 -12.82
N ALA A 126 8.68 13.49 -13.32
CA ALA A 126 8.70 14.09 -14.64
C ALA A 126 9.78 15.20 -14.79
N PRO A 127 10.37 15.38 -15.99
CA PRO A 127 10.05 14.71 -17.26
C PRO A 127 10.61 13.29 -17.39
N VAL A 128 9.84 12.40 -18.02
CA VAL A 128 10.27 11.02 -18.30
C VAL A 128 11.33 11.02 -19.40
N PRO A 129 12.47 10.34 -19.21
CA PRO A 129 13.52 10.29 -20.21
C PRO A 129 13.06 9.57 -21.47
N ALA A 130 13.65 9.93 -22.61
CA ALA A 130 13.42 9.23 -23.88
C ALA A 130 14.22 7.93 -23.88
N ILE A 131 13.78 6.95 -23.08
CA ILE A 131 14.41 5.62 -22.96
C ILE A 131 13.99 4.67 -24.09
N ILE A 132 12.99 5.05 -24.88
CA ILE A 132 12.42 4.21 -25.93
C ILE A 132 12.48 4.97 -27.26
N PRO A 133 12.92 4.33 -28.37
CA PRO A 133 12.86 4.94 -29.70
C PRO A 133 11.43 5.32 -30.05
N LEU A 134 11.20 6.23 -31.00
CA LEU A 134 9.84 6.62 -31.40
C LEU A 134 8.96 5.46 -31.93
N GLN A 135 9.57 4.35 -32.36
CA GLN A 135 8.88 3.17 -32.90
C GLN A 135 9.53 1.87 -32.40
N PRO A 136 9.48 1.57 -31.09
CA PRO A 136 10.12 0.38 -30.57
C PRO A 136 9.36 -0.88 -30.96
N ARG A 137 10.09 -1.99 -31.03
CA ARG A 137 9.50 -3.33 -31.00
C ARG A 137 9.80 -3.96 -29.67
N LEU A 138 8.93 -3.74 -28.68
CA LEU A 138 9.03 -4.37 -27.36
C LEU A 138 8.56 -5.84 -27.43
N SER A 139 9.19 -6.63 -28.30
CA SER A 139 8.74 -7.97 -28.70
C SER A 139 8.87 -9.00 -27.57
N SER A 140 9.81 -8.79 -26.65
CA SER A 140 10.07 -9.68 -25.51
C SER A 140 9.46 -9.19 -24.20
N LEU A 141 8.84 -8.00 -24.18
CA LEU A 141 8.42 -7.36 -22.94
C LEU A 141 7.25 -8.14 -22.32
N ARG A 142 7.45 -8.59 -21.08
CA ARG A 142 6.45 -9.29 -20.26
C ARG A 142 5.93 -8.45 -19.12
N ARG A 143 6.78 -7.60 -18.53
CA ARG A 143 6.46 -6.78 -17.37
C ARG A 143 6.84 -5.32 -17.59
N CYS A 144 5.92 -4.41 -17.29
CA CYS A 144 6.19 -2.98 -17.29
C CYS A 144 5.68 -2.38 -15.97
N ASP A 145 6.54 -1.65 -15.27
CA ASP A 145 6.21 -0.91 -14.04
C ASP A 145 6.65 0.55 -14.22
N ILE A 146 5.72 1.48 -14.17
CA ILE A 146 5.98 2.91 -14.29
C ILE A 146 5.42 3.58 -13.06
N GLU A 147 6.28 4.24 -12.29
CA GLU A 147 5.95 5.02 -11.10
C GLU A 147 6.46 6.45 -11.30
N VAL A 148 5.58 7.39 -11.67
CA VAL A 148 6.00 8.76 -12.01
C VAL A 148 5.21 9.81 -11.21
N GLY A 149 5.92 10.55 -10.36
CA GLY A 149 5.39 11.68 -9.61
C GLY A 149 5.49 13.02 -10.33
N ILE A 150 4.65 13.98 -9.95
CA ILE A 150 4.76 15.38 -10.41
C ILE A 150 5.87 16.08 -9.62
N ASN A 151 6.84 16.66 -10.31
CA ASN A 151 7.73 17.65 -9.71
C ASN A 151 7.00 19.01 -9.69
N PHE A 152 6.88 19.64 -8.52
CA PHE A 152 6.11 20.89 -8.31
C PHE A 152 6.49 22.08 -9.22
N ARG A 153 7.59 21.98 -9.98
CA ARG A 153 8.12 23.08 -10.80
C ARG A 153 8.13 22.82 -12.32
N GLY A 154 7.81 21.62 -12.79
CA GLY A 154 7.94 21.25 -14.21
C GLY A 154 6.62 21.15 -14.95
N LYS A 155 6.55 21.65 -16.20
CA LYS A 155 5.50 21.22 -17.13
C LYS A 155 5.74 19.76 -17.49
N LEU A 156 4.70 18.95 -17.40
CA LEU A 156 4.77 17.53 -17.72
C LEU A 156 5.05 17.36 -19.23
N GLY A 157 6.22 16.84 -19.58
CA GLY A 157 6.53 16.40 -20.94
C GLY A 157 5.80 15.09 -21.25
N THR A 158 4.47 15.13 -21.40
CA THR A 158 3.61 13.94 -21.53
C THR A 158 3.89 13.12 -22.78
N GLY A 159 4.37 13.76 -23.85
CA GLY A 159 4.60 13.10 -25.15
C GLY A 159 5.46 11.83 -25.06
N THR A 160 6.62 11.89 -24.39
CA THR A 160 7.53 10.75 -24.27
C THR A 160 6.89 9.59 -23.49
N LEU A 161 6.22 9.91 -22.38
CA LEU A 161 5.55 8.92 -21.55
C LEU A 161 4.37 8.27 -22.29
N ASN A 162 3.59 9.06 -23.03
CA ASN A 162 2.49 8.56 -23.83
C ASN A 162 2.99 7.61 -24.93
N HIS A 163 4.11 7.96 -25.60
CA HIS A 163 4.74 7.07 -26.57
C HIS A 163 5.23 5.75 -25.96
N LEU A 164 5.83 5.80 -24.77
CA LEU A 164 6.23 4.62 -24.01
C LEU A 164 5.01 3.73 -23.69
N ILE A 165 3.93 4.30 -23.15
CA ILE A 165 2.72 3.56 -22.80
C ILE A 165 2.08 2.92 -24.03
N GLN A 166 1.95 3.67 -25.13
CA GLN A 166 1.43 3.14 -26.39
C GLN A 166 2.29 2.01 -26.96
N SER A 167 3.60 2.05 -26.73
CA SER A 167 4.51 0.98 -27.13
C SER A 167 4.31 -0.28 -26.29
N VAL A 168 4.15 -0.12 -24.97
CA VAL A 168 3.85 -1.21 -24.03
C VAL A 168 2.47 -1.83 -24.32
N GLN A 169 1.49 -1.02 -24.70
CA GLN A 169 0.16 -1.48 -25.13
C GLN A 169 0.21 -2.44 -26.32
N ARG A 170 1.08 -2.16 -27.29
CA ARG A 170 1.22 -2.95 -28.52
C ARG A 170 2.18 -4.14 -28.36
N ALA A 171 2.87 -4.25 -27.23
CA ALA A 171 3.83 -5.31 -26.99
C ALA A 171 3.11 -6.67 -26.84
N PRO A 172 3.44 -7.67 -27.68
CA PRO A 172 2.61 -8.87 -27.83
C PRO A 172 2.69 -9.81 -26.62
N LEU A 173 3.76 -9.77 -25.82
CA LEU A 173 3.99 -10.70 -24.71
C LEU A 173 3.72 -10.10 -23.32
N VAL A 174 3.19 -8.88 -23.25
CA VAL A 174 2.97 -8.21 -21.96
C VAL A 174 1.91 -8.94 -21.15
N GLU A 175 2.32 -9.37 -19.95
CA GLU A 175 1.53 -10.15 -18.99
C GLU A 175 1.24 -9.34 -17.72
N ALA A 176 2.10 -8.37 -17.36
CA ALA A 176 1.95 -7.53 -16.19
C ALA A 176 2.26 -6.06 -16.47
N VAL A 177 1.33 -5.18 -16.12
CA VAL A 177 1.48 -3.72 -16.22
C VAL A 177 1.12 -3.08 -14.88
N ARG A 178 1.99 -2.19 -14.42
CA ARG A 178 1.74 -1.30 -13.28
C ARG A 178 2.03 0.13 -13.71
N PHE A 179 1.03 0.99 -13.68
CA PHE A 179 1.17 2.41 -13.92
C PHE A 179 0.71 3.12 -12.66
N SER A 180 1.63 3.77 -11.96
CA SER A 180 1.42 4.42 -10.68
C SER A 180 2.01 5.84 -10.67
N GLY A 181 1.45 6.73 -9.85
CA GLY A 181 2.01 8.06 -9.59
C GLY A 181 1.09 9.22 -9.96
N THR A 182 1.42 10.40 -9.44
CA THR A 182 0.59 11.61 -9.56
C THR A 182 0.71 12.29 -10.91
N ALA A 183 1.77 12.02 -11.68
CA ALA A 183 1.98 12.65 -12.99
C ALA A 183 1.19 12.00 -14.11
N LEU A 184 0.48 10.93 -13.81
CA LEU A 184 -0.34 10.18 -14.75
C LEU A 184 -1.74 10.81 -14.77
N SER A 185 -1.91 11.93 -15.48
CA SER A 185 -3.25 12.44 -15.80
C SER A 185 -3.90 11.53 -16.84
N ALA A 186 -5.12 11.08 -16.56
CA ALA A 186 -5.91 10.24 -17.44
C ALA A 186 -5.92 10.74 -18.89
N GLU A 187 -6.30 12.02 -19.10
CA GLU A 187 -6.38 12.65 -20.42
C GLU A 187 -5.12 12.43 -21.29
N ASP A 188 -3.94 12.39 -20.70
CA ASP A 188 -2.68 12.25 -21.44
C ASP A 188 -2.37 10.81 -21.81
N LEU A 189 -2.49 9.87 -20.86
CA LEU A 189 -2.01 8.49 -21.01
C LEU A 189 -2.78 7.70 -22.08
N TRP A 190 -4.04 8.04 -22.26
CA TRP A 190 -4.99 7.23 -23.03
C TRP A 190 -5.56 7.96 -24.26
N SER A 191 -4.99 9.11 -24.62
CA SER A 191 -5.37 9.93 -25.79
C SER A 191 -5.21 9.22 -27.16
N GLY A 192 -4.74 7.96 -27.19
CA GLY A 192 -4.60 7.16 -28.39
C GLY A 192 -5.82 6.26 -28.66
N ASP A 193 -6.04 5.93 -29.93
CA ASP A 193 -7.01 4.90 -30.31
C ASP A 193 -6.56 3.54 -29.73
N ILE A 194 -7.22 3.09 -28.66
CA ILE A 194 -7.02 1.77 -28.04
C ILE A 194 -7.66 0.67 -28.91
N SER A 195 -8.25 0.99 -30.08
CA SER A 195 -8.80 -0.03 -30.98
C SER A 195 -7.70 -1.00 -31.44
N GLY A 196 -7.90 -2.29 -31.15
CA GLY A 196 -7.00 -3.37 -31.56
C GLY A 196 -6.71 -4.41 -30.48
N ASN A 197 -5.78 -5.33 -30.80
CA ASN A 197 -5.31 -6.40 -29.91
C ASN A 197 -4.31 -5.88 -28.85
N VAL A 198 -4.59 -4.73 -28.25
CA VAL A 198 -3.82 -4.19 -27.13
C VAL A 198 -3.95 -5.14 -25.95
N TRP A 199 -2.85 -5.46 -25.26
CA TRP A 199 -2.86 -6.23 -24.01
C TRP A 199 -3.59 -7.59 -24.04
N SER A 200 -3.60 -8.25 -25.19
CA SER A 200 -4.26 -9.56 -25.35
C SER A 200 -3.74 -10.68 -24.44
N ASN A 201 -2.55 -10.53 -23.85
CA ASN A 201 -1.92 -11.47 -22.92
C ASN A 201 -1.87 -10.99 -21.46
N LEU A 202 -2.46 -9.82 -21.16
CA LEU A 202 -2.36 -9.19 -19.85
C LEU A 202 -3.10 -10.01 -18.77
N ARG A 203 -2.39 -10.31 -17.68
CA ARG A 203 -2.88 -11.05 -16.50
C ARG A 203 -2.90 -10.20 -15.25
N HIS A 204 -1.98 -9.25 -15.12
CA HIS A 204 -1.87 -8.36 -13.97
C HIS A 204 -1.93 -6.92 -14.44
N LEU A 205 -2.90 -6.17 -13.92
CA LEU A 205 -3.06 -4.75 -14.20
C LEU A 205 -3.14 -3.98 -12.89
N GLU A 206 -2.24 -3.03 -12.71
CA GLU A 206 -2.29 -2.03 -11.66
C GLU A 206 -2.31 -0.64 -12.29
N LEU A 207 -3.32 0.15 -11.95
CA LEU A 207 -3.49 1.50 -12.46
C LEU A 207 -3.73 2.45 -11.30
N SER A 208 -2.95 3.53 -11.25
CA SER A 208 -3.29 4.73 -10.50
C SER A 208 -3.88 5.77 -11.44
N SER A 209 -4.82 6.59 -10.96
CA SER A 209 -5.26 7.81 -11.66
C SER A 209 -5.79 7.53 -13.09
N TYR A 210 -7.00 6.97 -13.17
CA TYR A 210 -7.66 6.62 -14.43
C TYR A 210 -8.97 7.38 -14.61
N GLU A 211 -9.40 7.61 -15.86
CA GLU A 211 -10.79 7.99 -16.15
C GLU A 211 -11.65 6.79 -16.53
N ASN A 212 -12.96 6.97 -16.36
CA ASN A 212 -13.93 5.90 -16.53
C ASN A 212 -14.06 5.39 -17.97
N ALA A 213 -13.96 6.29 -18.96
CA ALA A 213 -14.05 5.92 -20.37
C ALA A 213 -12.86 5.06 -20.80
N GLU A 214 -11.68 5.38 -20.30
CA GLU A 214 -10.43 4.72 -20.63
C GLU A 214 -10.36 3.35 -19.96
N LEU A 215 -10.68 3.28 -18.67
CA LEU A 215 -10.66 2.01 -17.95
C LEU A 215 -11.67 1.02 -18.51
N THR A 216 -12.81 1.50 -19.01
CA THR A 216 -13.78 0.68 -19.77
C THR A 216 -13.12 0.05 -21.01
N SER A 217 -12.43 0.86 -21.81
CA SER A 217 -11.73 0.40 -23.01
C SER A 217 -10.62 -0.60 -22.65
N ILE A 218 -9.80 -0.28 -21.65
CA ILE A 218 -8.71 -1.13 -21.16
C ILE A 218 -9.22 -2.51 -20.72
N LEU A 219 -10.24 -2.56 -19.86
CA LEU A 219 -10.78 -3.82 -19.36
C LEU A 219 -11.40 -4.65 -20.48
N SER A 220 -12.01 -4.01 -21.49
CA SER A 220 -12.57 -4.73 -22.63
C SER A 220 -11.48 -5.52 -23.39
N CYS A 221 -10.27 -4.96 -23.52
CA CYS A 221 -9.14 -5.57 -24.21
C CYS A 221 -8.54 -6.77 -23.45
N CYS A 222 -8.46 -6.71 -22.11
CA CYS A 222 -7.81 -7.74 -21.30
C CYS A 222 -8.78 -8.68 -20.54
N SER A 223 -10.09 -8.49 -20.69
CA SER A 223 -11.15 -9.17 -19.92
C SER A 223 -11.02 -10.69 -19.80
N SER A 224 -10.63 -11.36 -20.90
CA SER A 224 -10.59 -12.83 -20.96
C SER A 224 -9.45 -13.49 -20.18
N ARG A 225 -8.38 -12.75 -19.86
CA ARG A 225 -7.15 -13.28 -19.25
C ARG A 225 -6.74 -12.61 -17.95
N LEU A 226 -7.34 -11.48 -17.60
CA LEU A 226 -7.00 -10.76 -16.38
C LEU A 226 -7.24 -11.62 -15.13
N GLU A 227 -6.18 -11.82 -14.35
CA GLU A 227 -6.15 -12.63 -13.12
C GLU A 227 -6.06 -11.74 -11.86
N SER A 228 -5.40 -10.58 -11.97
CA SER A 228 -5.24 -9.60 -10.89
C SER A 228 -5.51 -8.19 -11.40
N LEU A 229 -6.33 -7.44 -10.65
CA LEU A 229 -6.64 -6.05 -10.92
C LEU A 229 -6.42 -5.23 -9.65
N VAL A 230 -5.60 -4.18 -9.74
CA VAL A 230 -5.35 -3.22 -8.69
C VAL A 230 -5.72 -1.84 -9.23
N LEU A 231 -6.63 -1.16 -8.56
CA LEU A 231 -7.07 0.18 -8.94
C LEU A 231 -6.80 1.13 -7.79
N SER A 232 -5.96 2.13 -8.06
CA SER A 232 -5.57 3.17 -7.12
C SER A 232 -5.97 4.55 -7.65
N GLY A 233 -6.28 5.51 -6.78
CA GLY A 233 -6.59 6.87 -7.22
C GLY A 233 -7.99 7.13 -7.78
N SER A 234 -8.13 8.28 -8.47
CA SER A 234 -9.22 9.26 -8.37
C SER A 234 -10.69 8.78 -8.32
N SER A 235 -11.47 9.56 -7.56
CA SER A 235 -12.91 9.45 -7.23
C SER A 235 -13.87 9.63 -8.42
N THR A 236 -13.45 9.32 -9.64
CA THR A 236 -14.27 9.59 -10.83
C THR A 236 -15.51 8.70 -10.80
N THR A 237 -16.66 9.32 -10.67
CA THR A 237 -17.94 8.61 -10.66
C THR A 237 -18.19 8.00 -12.04
N ILE A 238 -18.23 6.66 -12.14
CA ILE A 238 -18.64 6.05 -13.41
C ILE A 238 -20.10 6.43 -13.68
N SER A 239 -20.36 6.84 -14.92
CA SER A 239 -21.72 6.87 -15.46
C SER A 239 -22.42 5.53 -15.26
N LYS A 240 -23.61 5.56 -14.66
CA LYS A 240 -24.44 4.38 -14.37
C LYS A 240 -24.86 3.60 -15.63
N ASN A 241 -24.70 4.17 -16.82
CA ASN A 241 -25.29 3.66 -18.07
C ASN A 241 -24.36 2.75 -18.90
N GLY A 242 -23.29 2.20 -18.33
CA GLY A 242 -22.36 1.35 -19.09
C GLY A 242 -22.60 -0.16 -18.93
N GLY A 243 -22.16 -0.95 -19.92
CA GLY A 243 -22.25 -2.40 -19.91
C GLY A 243 -21.46 -3.09 -18.78
N VAL A 244 -21.79 -4.36 -18.51
CA VAL A 244 -21.10 -5.20 -17.52
C VAL A 244 -19.82 -5.77 -18.11
N PHE A 245 -18.70 -5.64 -17.39
CA PHE A 245 -17.42 -6.27 -17.70
C PHE A 245 -17.38 -7.69 -17.16
N HIS A 246 -17.22 -8.66 -18.04
CA HIS A 246 -17.04 -10.05 -17.66
C HIS A 246 -15.56 -10.37 -17.51
N LEU A 247 -15.11 -10.60 -16.28
CA LEU A 247 -13.73 -10.94 -15.92
C LEU A 247 -13.68 -12.37 -15.37
N PRO A 248 -13.85 -13.41 -16.20
CA PRO A 248 -14.06 -14.78 -15.75
C PRO A 248 -12.84 -15.39 -15.05
N ARG A 249 -11.63 -14.86 -15.29
CA ARG A 249 -10.38 -15.35 -14.69
C ARG A 249 -9.87 -14.51 -13.53
N LEU A 250 -10.56 -13.43 -13.18
CA LEU A 250 -10.11 -12.53 -12.12
C LEU A 250 -10.19 -13.23 -10.76
N ARG A 251 -9.04 -13.39 -10.11
CA ARG A 251 -8.90 -14.04 -8.81
C ARG A 251 -8.61 -13.05 -7.69
N SER A 252 -7.91 -11.97 -8.01
CA SER A 252 -7.52 -10.92 -7.05
C SER A 252 -8.01 -9.57 -7.52
N LEU A 253 -8.70 -8.84 -6.64
CA LEU A 253 -9.14 -7.48 -6.86
C LEU A 253 -8.74 -6.62 -5.67
N GLN A 254 -7.99 -5.57 -5.95
CA GLN A 254 -7.63 -4.54 -4.98
C GLN A 254 -8.16 -3.19 -5.43
N LEU A 255 -8.87 -2.51 -4.54
CA LEU A 255 -9.44 -1.19 -4.76
C LEU A 255 -8.91 -0.26 -3.69
N ASP A 256 -8.31 0.85 -4.06
CA ASP A 256 -7.80 1.85 -3.12
C ASP A 256 -8.91 2.70 -2.49
N HIS A 257 -10.03 2.82 -3.20
CA HIS A 257 -11.28 3.35 -2.71
C HIS A 257 -12.41 2.46 -3.21
N PHE A 258 -13.40 2.22 -2.37
CA PHE A 258 -14.58 1.50 -2.81
C PHE A 258 -15.46 2.40 -3.67
N LEU A 259 -15.62 2.05 -4.94
CA LEU A 259 -16.46 2.77 -5.89
C LEU A 259 -17.70 1.91 -6.20
N PRO A 260 -18.87 2.19 -5.60
CA PRO A 260 -19.99 1.28 -5.71
C PRO A 260 -20.53 1.11 -7.14
N THR A 261 -20.44 2.16 -7.97
CA THR A 261 -20.86 2.12 -9.38
C THR A 261 -19.96 1.22 -10.24
N TRP A 262 -18.71 1.01 -9.82
CA TRP A 262 -17.76 0.11 -10.47
C TRP A 262 -18.19 -1.33 -10.32
N TRP A 263 -18.59 -1.68 -9.10
CA TRP A 263 -18.83 -3.06 -8.78
C TRP A 263 -20.07 -3.64 -9.44
N THR A 264 -21.15 -2.85 -9.56
CA THR A 264 -22.37 -3.31 -10.25
C THR A 264 -22.11 -3.66 -11.72
N ARG A 265 -21.00 -3.17 -12.28
CA ARG A 265 -20.56 -3.45 -13.64
C ARG A 265 -19.51 -4.54 -13.73
N LEU A 266 -18.93 -5.03 -12.64
CA LEU A 266 -17.94 -6.10 -12.69
C LEU A 266 -18.61 -7.47 -12.47
N SER A 267 -18.42 -8.41 -13.40
CA SER A 267 -18.77 -9.82 -13.23
C SER A 267 -17.48 -10.63 -13.08
N CYS A 268 -17.10 -10.93 -11.84
CA CYS A 268 -15.92 -11.73 -11.50
C CYS A 268 -16.33 -13.00 -10.72
N PRO A 269 -16.84 -14.05 -11.41
CA PRO A 269 -17.35 -15.25 -10.75
C PRO A 269 -16.27 -16.07 -10.02
N GLY A 270 -15.00 -15.91 -10.39
CA GLY A 270 -13.85 -16.62 -9.82
C GLY A 270 -13.08 -15.84 -8.75
N ILE A 271 -13.63 -14.74 -8.23
CA ILE A 271 -12.90 -13.90 -7.26
C ILE A 271 -12.64 -14.67 -5.95
N THR A 272 -11.38 -14.68 -5.54
CA THR A 272 -10.91 -15.38 -4.32
C THR A 272 -10.26 -14.43 -3.32
N SER A 273 -9.72 -13.30 -3.78
CA SER A 273 -9.09 -12.29 -2.94
C SER A 273 -9.70 -10.92 -3.21
N LEU A 274 -10.17 -10.27 -2.16
CA LEU A 274 -10.68 -8.90 -2.20
C LEU A 274 -9.89 -8.05 -1.20
N THR A 275 -9.26 -7.00 -1.69
CA THR A 275 -8.60 -5.98 -0.88
C THR A 275 -9.28 -4.64 -1.12
N ILE A 276 -9.71 -3.98 -0.07
CA ILE A 276 -10.27 -2.64 -0.15
C ILE A 276 -9.46 -1.74 0.77
N LYS A 277 -8.87 -0.69 0.21
CA LYS A 277 -8.29 0.40 0.98
C LYS A 277 -9.34 1.51 1.16
N ASN A 278 -9.21 2.31 2.21
CA ASN A 278 -10.00 3.53 2.44
C ASN A 278 -11.52 3.33 2.25
N LEU A 279 -12.10 2.28 2.85
CA LEU A 279 -13.53 2.02 2.80
C LEU A 279 -14.30 3.02 3.67
N SER A 280 -15.19 3.81 3.07
CA SER A 280 -16.08 4.70 3.80
C SER A 280 -17.33 3.93 4.24
N ILE A 281 -17.33 3.45 5.49
CA ILE A 281 -18.44 2.62 6.02
C ILE A 281 -19.81 3.28 5.81
N ARG A 282 -19.91 4.61 6.00
CA ARG A 282 -21.17 5.34 5.87
C ARG A 282 -21.80 5.24 4.46
N THR A 283 -20.98 5.24 3.42
CA THR A 283 -21.46 5.29 2.03
C THR A 283 -21.41 3.94 1.34
N ASP A 284 -20.45 3.10 1.72
CA ASP A 284 -20.02 1.99 0.91
C ASP A 284 -20.55 0.64 1.42
N ILE A 285 -20.85 0.55 2.71
CA ILE A 285 -21.11 -0.74 3.35
C ILE A 285 -22.35 -1.44 2.79
N LEU A 286 -23.45 -0.72 2.56
CA LEU A 286 -24.69 -1.34 2.04
C LEU A 286 -24.44 -2.01 0.69
N LEU A 287 -23.64 -1.38 -0.17
CA LEU A 287 -23.34 -1.90 -1.49
C LEU A 287 -22.32 -3.04 -1.39
N LEU A 288 -21.31 -2.91 -0.54
CA LEU A 288 -20.38 -4.00 -0.24
C LEU A 288 -21.09 -5.25 0.34
N THR A 289 -22.10 -5.06 1.18
CA THR A 289 -22.94 -6.13 1.71
C THR A 289 -23.70 -6.84 0.59
N GLU A 290 -24.36 -6.12 -0.32
CA GLU A 290 -25.03 -6.73 -1.48
C GLU A 290 -24.08 -7.53 -2.37
N ILE A 291 -22.85 -7.08 -2.48
CA ILE A 291 -21.80 -7.74 -3.24
C ILE A 291 -21.38 -9.04 -2.60
N LEU A 292 -21.15 -9.02 -1.29
CA LEU A 292 -20.77 -10.21 -0.55
C LEU A 292 -21.92 -11.20 -0.44
N LYS A 293 -23.19 -10.75 -0.45
CA LYS A 293 -24.34 -11.66 -0.61
C LYS A 293 -24.25 -12.45 -1.91
N GLN A 294 -23.82 -11.82 -3.00
CA GLN A 294 -23.72 -12.48 -4.30
C GLN A 294 -22.47 -13.35 -4.44
N ARG A 295 -21.35 -12.97 -3.81
CA ARG A 295 -20.01 -13.54 -4.12
C ARG A 295 -19.19 -13.97 -2.93
N GLY A 296 -19.62 -13.69 -1.71
CA GLY A 296 -18.84 -13.95 -0.50
C GLY A 296 -18.52 -15.44 -0.30
N SER A 297 -19.26 -16.35 -0.94
CA SER A 297 -18.98 -17.79 -0.91
C SER A 297 -17.69 -18.20 -1.64
N SER A 298 -17.25 -17.44 -2.64
CA SER A 298 -16.02 -17.74 -3.40
C SER A 298 -14.76 -17.14 -2.75
N LEU A 299 -14.92 -16.14 -1.87
CA LEU A 299 -13.81 -15.45 -1.23
C LEU A 299 -13.06 -16.39 -0.28
N ARG A 300 -11.73 -16.21 -0.27
CA ARG A 300 -10.75 -16.89 0.58
C ARG A 300 -9.92 -15.89 1.36
N THR A 301 -9.65 -14.75 0.74
CA THR A 301 -8.93 -13.64 1.37
C THR A 301 -9.78 -12.39 1.33
N ILE A 302 -9.94 -11.75 2.49
CA ILE A 302 -10.50 -10.40 2.60
C ILE A 302 -9.48 -9.54 3.35
N SER A 303 -9.14 -8.39 2.76
CA SER A 303 -8.24 -7.42 3.35
C SER A 303 -8.88 -6.04 3.37
N PHE A 304 -8.96 -5.43 4.54
CA PHE A 304 -9.39 -4.05 4.71
C PHE A 304 -8.20 -3.23 5.16
N LEU A 305 -7.80 -2.26 4.34
CA LEU A 305 -6.62 -1.45 4.59
C LEU A 305 -7.04 0.00 4.86
N ASP A 306 -6.63 0.54 6.00
CA ASP A 306 -6.99 1.88 6.46
C ASP A 306 -8.50 2.10 6.51
N VAL A 307 -9.22 1.11 7.04
CA VAL A 307 -10.68 1.18 7.20
C VAL A 307 -11.03 1.54 8.63
N GLU A 308 -11.83 2.59 8.80
CA GLU A 308 -12.34 3.01 10.10
C GLU A 308 -13.53 2.15 10.53
N PHE A 309 -13.30 1.03 11.21
CA PHE A 309 -14.36 0.10 11.63
C PHE A 309 -15.19 0.54 12.84
N ARG A 310 -16.19 1.40 12.62
CA ARG A 310 -17.00 1.97 13.71
C ARG A 310 -18.38 1.31 13.96
N ASP A 311 -18.76 0.26 13.23
CA ASP A 311 -20.15 -0.19 13.16
C ASP A 311 -20.33 -1.73 13.13
N VAL A 312 -21.43 -2.22 13.70
CA VAL A 312 -22.04 -3.56 13.58
C VAL A 312 -22.10 -4.04 12.13
N THR A 313 -22.19 -3.13 11.16
CA THR A 313 -22.36 -3.48 9.75
C THR A 313 -21.17 -4.28 9.18
N VAL A 314 -19.99 -4.18 9.81
CA VAL A 314 -18.82 -5.01 9.47
C VAL A 314 -19.08 -6.48 9.77
N GLU A 315 -19.81 -6.79 10.83
CA GLU A 315 -20.15 -8.17 11.17
C GLU A 315 -21.05 -8.79 10.13
N GLU A 316 -22.13 -8.10 9.75
CA GLU A 316 -23.05 -8.55 8.71
C GLU A 316 -22.28 -8.87 7.42
N MET A 317 -21.35 -7.99 7.06
CA MET A 317 -20.47 -8.14 5.92
C MET A 317 -19.58 -9.40 6.05
N LEU A 318 -18.96 -9.64 7.21
CA LEU A 318 -18.10 -10.82 7.43
C LEU A 318 -18.89 -12.14 7.50
N GLN A 319 -20.15 -12.12 7.96
CA GLN A 319 -21.04 -13.29 7.93
C GLN A 319 -21.32 -13.77 6.51
N LEU A 320 -21.32 -12.85 5.54
CA LEU A 320 -21.54 -13.16 4.13
C LEU A 320 -20.34 -13.82 3.45
N ALA A 321 -19.19 -13.89 4.11
CA ALA A 321 -17.97 -14.48 3.57
C ALA A 321 -17.47 -15.68 4.41
N PRO A 322 -18.28 -16.74 4.60
CA PRO A 322 -17.98 -17.81 5.56
C PRO A 322 -16.78 -18.70 5.17
N PHE A 323 -16.29 -18.61 3.93
CA PHE A 323 -15.16 -19.39 3.43
C PHE A 323 -13.82 -18.67 3.47
N VAL A 324 -13.79 -17.45 4.01
CA VAL A 324 -12.54 -16.70 4.18
C VAL A 324 -11.62 -17.42 5.14
N THR A 325 -10.42 -17.72 4.65
CA THR A 325 -9.33 -18.35 5.40
C THR A 325 -8.31 -17.32 5.87
N THR A 326 -8.18 -16.20 5.17
CA THR A 326 -7.22 -15.14 5.51
C THR A 326 -7.96 -13.82 5.65
N PHE A 327 -7.88 -13.25 6.85
CA PHE A 327 -8.47 -11.95 7.15
C PHE A 327 -7.35 -10.97 7.52
N THR A 328 -7.24 -9.88 6.76
CA THR A 328 -6.28 -8.81 7.02
C THR A 328 -7.02 -7.55 7.39
N ILE A 329 -6.60 -6.92 8.48
CA ILE A 329 -7.00 -5.57 8.82
C ILE A 329 -5.75 -4.72 9.00
N THR A 330 -5.68 -3.63 8.27
CA THR A 330 -4.68 -2.57 8.44
C THR A 330 -5.42 -1.28 8.80
N GLY A 331 -4.88 -0.44 9.68
CA GLY A 331 -5.44 0.88 9.99
C GLY A 331 -5.88 1.04 11.43
N THR A 332 -6.73 2.05 11.67
CA THR A 332 -7.39 2.27 12.96
C THR A 332 -8.39 1.16 13.22
N THR A 333 -8.01 0.20 14.06
CA THR A 333 -8.85 -0.92 14.42
C THR A 333 -9.45 -0.72 15.80
N PHE A 334 -10.77 -0.80 15.88
CA PHE A 334 -11.48 -0.69 17.14
C PHE A 334 -11.56 -2.06 17.82
N PRO A 335 -11.55 -2.14 19.17
CA PRO A 335 -11.66 -3.39 19.91
C PRO A 335 -12.84 -4.25 19.47
N TYR A 336 -13.94 -3.58 19.08
CA TYR A 336 -15.22 -4.20 18.80
C TYR A 336 -15.14 -5.37 17.83
N ILE A 337 -14.49 -5.21 16.68
CA ILE A 337 -14.44 -6.27 15.68
C ILE A 337 -13.72 -7.51 16.21
N PHE A 338 -12.68 -7.32 17.02
CA PHE A 338 -11.96 -8.42 17.64
C PHE A 338 -12.76 -9.07 18.76
N ASP A 339 -13.48 -8.29 19.57
CA ASP A 339 -14.37 -8.83 20.61
C ASP A 339 -15.54 -9.62 20.00
N ARG A 340 -16.06 -9.18 18.84
CA ARG A 340 -17.07 -9.91 18.08
C ARG A 340 -16.50 -11.17 17.44
N LEU A 341 -15.32 -11.12 16.84
CA LEU A 341 -14.61 -12.33 16.42
C LEU A 341 -14.37 -13.28 17.60
N ALA A 342 -14.10 -12.74 18.79
CA ALA A 342 -13.84 -13.54 19.98
C ALA A 342 -15.11 -14.27 20.48
N SER A 343 -16.24 -13.57 20.49
CA SER A 343 -17.52 -14.02 21.07
C SER A 343 -18.43 -14.77 20.10
N ASP A 344 -18.30 -14.53 18.79
CA ASP A 344 -19.17 -15.10 17.77
C ASP A 344 -18.39 -15.96 16.78
N ALA A 345 -18.45 -17.29 16.98
CA ALA A 345 -17.79 -18.27 16.12
C ALA A 345 -18.38 -18.33 14.70
N SER A 346 -19.57 -17.75 14.46
CA SER A 346 -20.18 -17.71 13.12
C SER A 346 -19.54 -16.67 12.20
N LEU A 347 -18.87 -15.65 12.75
CA LEU A 347 -18.09 -14.70 11.97
C LEU A 347 -16.83 -15.39 11.46
N LEU A 348 -16.63 -15.47 10.14
CA LEU A 348 -15.43 -16.07 9.53
C LEU A 348 -15.06 -17.45 10.14
N PRO A 349 -15.96 -18.46 10.07
CA PRO A 349 -15.80 -19.73 10.80
C PRO A 349 -14.62 -20.57 10.31
N ARG A 350 -14.04 -20.22 9.15
CA ARG A 350 -12.89 -20.89 8.54
C ARG A 350 -11.62 -20.06 8.56
N MET A 351 -11.57 -18.99 9.35
CA MET A 351 -10.39 -18.11 9.43
C MET A 351 -9.20 -18.88 10.00
N GLU A 352 -8.23 -19.17 9.13
CA GLU A 352 -6.98 -19.86 9.48
C GLU A 352 -5.83 -18.87 9.71
N THR A 353 -5.90 -17.68 9.10
CA THR A 353 -4.87 -16.64 9.21
C THR A 353 -5.49 -15.30 9.54
N LEU A 354 -5.01 -14.68 10.63
CA LEU A 354 -5.37 -13.32 11.02
C LEU A 354 -4.14 -12.42 10.90
N ILE A 355 -4.26 -11.33 10.15
CA ILE A 355 -3.21 -10.33 9.99
C ILE A 355 -3.74 -8.98 10.48
N VAL A 356 -3.07 -8.40 11.47
CA VAL A 356 -3.42 -7.09 12.03
C VAL A 356 -2.22 -6.16 11.90
N ARG A 357 -2.41 -5.02 11.26
CA ARG A 357 -1.36 -4.02 11.05
C ARG A 357 -1.84 -2.61 11.40
N PRO A 358 -0.95 -1.73 11.88
CA PRO A 358 -1.24 -0.30 11.94
C PRO A 358 -1.37 0.27 10.52
N SER A 359 -2.01 1.42 10.36
CA SER A 359 -2.10 2.12 9.07
C SER A 359 -0.72 2.29 8.42
N ASP A 360 -0.64 2.07 7.10
CA ASP A 360 0.56 2.33 6.30
C ASP A 360 0.57 3.74 5.67
N GLN A 361 -0.45 4.55 5.94
CA GLN A 361 -0.58 5.90 5.37
C GLN A 361 0.40 6.89 6.00
N THR A 362 1.62 6.89 5.48
CA THR A 362 2.60 7.93 5.77
C THR A 362 2.30 9.23 5.04
N SER A 363 1.43 9.23 4.02
CA SER A 363 1.21 10.38 3.14
C SER A 363 0.47 11.55 3.80
N ASN A 364 -0.28 11.30 4.86
CA ASN A 364 -1.15 12.30 5.48
C ASN A 364 -0.62 12.82 6.83
N ASN A 365 0.61 12.47 7.23
CA ASN A 365 1.19 12.83 8.54
C ASN A 365 0.34 12.38 9.75
N ILE A 366 -0.57 11.42 9.57
CA ILE A 366 -1.38 10.88 10.67
C ILE A 366 -0.60 9.70 11.25
N GLN A 367 -0.27 9.76 12.54
CA GLN A 367 0.31 8.59 13.20
C GLN A 367 -0.73 7.46 13.22
N PRO A 368 -0.32 6.22 12.94
CA PRO A 368 -1.25 5.10 13.01
C PRO A 368 -1.76 4.92 14.44
N ILE A 369 -3.08 4.77 14.61
CA ILE A 369 -3.62 4.25 15.87
C ILE A 369 -3.19 2.79 15.98
N PRO A 370 -2.51 2.39 17.07
CA PRO A 370 -2.15 0.99 17.29
C PRO A 370 -3.40 0.10 17.37
N PRO A 371 -3.34 -1.16 16.92
CA PRO A 371 -4.41 -2.10 17.22
C PRO A 371 -4.52 -2.31 18.73
N VAL A 372 -5.74 -2.45 19.24
CA VAL A 372 -5.96 -2.75 20.66
C VAL A 372 -5.57 -4.21 20.92
N LEU A 373 -4.29 -4.41 21.24
CA LEU A 373 -3.65 -5.72 21.30
C LEU A 373 -4.38 -6.70 22.23
N ASP A 374 -4.95 -6.24 23.33
CA ASP A 374 -5.71 -7.09 24.24
C ASP A 374 -6.95 -7.69 23.56
N ALA A 375 -7.65 -6.90 22.74
CA ALA A 375 -8.80 -7.37 21.97
C ALA A 375 -8.35 -8.40 20.92
N VAL A 376 -7.22 -8.14 20.26
CA VAL A 376 -6.60 -9.10 19.32
C VAL A 376 -6.25 -10.41 20.03
N VAL A 377 -5.63 -10.35 21.22
CA VAL A 377 -5.30 -11.54 22.02
C VAL A 377 -6.56 -12.32 22.37
N ARG A 378 -7.64 -11.67 22.83
CA ARG A 378 -8.92 -12.35 23.12
C ARG A 378 -9.47 -13.08 21.90
N ALA A 379 -9.46 -12.43 20.73
CA ALA A 379 -9.91 -13.03 19.47
C ALA A 379 -9.06 -14.25 19.07
N VAL A 380 -7.74 -14.16 19.21
CA VAL A 380 -6.83 -15.25 18.88
C VAL A 380 -6.98 -16.42 19.86
N GLU A 381 -7.07 -16.14 21.16
CA GLU A 381 -7.24 -17.16 22.20
C GLU A 381 -8.53 -17.96 21.98
N SER A 382 -9.66 -17.29 21.73
CA SER A 382 -10.94 -17.97 21.50
C SER A 382 -10.97 -18.77 20.20
N ARG A 383 -10.20 -18.34 19.18
CA ARG A 383 -10.09 -19.01 17.88
C ARG A 383 -8.87 -19.91 17.71
N SER A 384 -8.19 -20.23 18.81
CA SER A 384 -6.96 -21.02 18.76
C SER A 384 -7.13 -22.45 18.22
N HIS A 385 -8.36 -22.94 18.10
CA HIS A 385 -8.67 -24.24 17.51
C HIS A 385 -8.78 -24.24 15.97
N ILE A 386 -8.97 -23.07 15.34
CA ILE A 386 -9.03 -22.91 13.87
C ILE A 386 -7.84 -22.16 13.29
N LEU A 387 -7.25 -21.23 14.05
CA LEU A 387 -6.13 -20.41 13.60
C LEU A 387 -4.87 -21.26 13.43
N LYS A 388 -4.20 -21.08 12.30
CA LYS A 388 -2.88 -21.65 11.98
C LYS A 388 -1.79 -20.59 12.03
N ALA A 389 -2.12 -19.35 11.67
CA ALA A 389 -1.16 -18.26 11.64
C ALA A 389 -1.76 -16.95 12.15
N VAL A 390 -0.97 -16.17 12.87
CA VAL A 390 -1.30 -14.85 13.37
C VAL A 390 -0.10 -13.93 13.13
N LYS A 391 -0.32 -12.83 12.43
CA LYS A 391 0.67 -11.77 12.25
C LYS A 391 0.14 -10.47 12.81
N VAL A 392 0.85 -9.91 13.78
CA VAL A 392 0.49 -8.64 14.41
C VAL A 392 1.66 -7.69 14.31
N GLU A 393 1.41 -6.52 13.75
CA GLU A 393 2.34 -5.40 13.78
C GLU A 393 1.81 -4.38 14.81
N ALA A 394 2.66 -3.95 15.72
CA ALA A 394 2.31 -3.04 16.81
C ALA A 394 3.35 -1.93 16.95
N LEU A 395 2.91 -0.73 17.32
CA LEU A 395 3.82 0.39 17.55
C LEU A 395 4.47 0.27 18.93
N TYR A 396 5.78 0.56 19.03
CA TYR A 396 6.57 0.39 20.26
C TYR A 396 5.95 1.03 21.51
N GLY A 397 5.35 2.22 21.39
CA GLY A 397 4.73 2.95 22.51
C GLY A 397 3.40 2.36 23.01
N HIS A 398 2.79 1.45 22.27
CA HIS A 398 1.47 0.90 22.56
C HIS A 398 1.48 -0.63 22.68
N ALA A 399 2.66 -1.22 22.55
CA ALA A 399 2.88 -2.64 22.70
C ALA A 399 3.17 -2.95 24.17
N ASP A 400 2.11 -3.09 24.97
CA ASP A 400 2.27 -3.56 26.34
C ASP A 400 3.01 -4.90 26.34
N ARG A 401 4.04 -4.98 27.20
CA ARG A 401 4.93 -6.14 27.22
C ARG A 401 4.19 -7.41 27.63
N GLU A 402 3.28 -7.31 28.59
CA GLU A 402 2.49 -8.46 29.03
C GLU A 402 1.59 -8.95 27.89
N THR A 403 0.88 -8.06 27.20
CA THR A 403 0.03 -8.43 26.06
C THR A 403 0.84 -9.03 24.90
N VAL A 404 2.01 -8.49 24.58
CA VAL A 404 2.91 -9.05 23.55
C VAL A 404 3.41 -10.44 23.94
N ASP A 405 3.82 -10.61 25.19
CA ASP A 405 4.31 -11.90 25.70
C ASP A 405 3.17 -12.93 25.75
N ARG A 406 1.94 -12.52 26.10
CA ARG A 406 0.73 -13.35 25.99
C ARG A 406 0.50 -13.79 24.55
N LEU A 407 0.52 -12.87 23.59
CA LEU A 407 0.33 -13.17 22.17
C LEU A 407 1.38 -14.16 21.65
N ARG A 408 2.66 -13.95 21.99
CA ARG A 408 3.75 -14.89 21.65
C ARG A 408 3.57 -16.25 22.31
N GLY A 409 3.08 -16.29 23.55
CA GLY A 409 2.80 -17.52 24.30
C GLY A 409 1.75 -18.42 23.64
N ILE A 410 0.90 -17.86 22.77
CA ILE A 410 -0.08 -18.63 21.98
C ILE A 410 0.59 -19.59 21.01
N HIS A 411 1.85 -19.37 20.61
CA HIS A 411 2.61 -20.30 19.78
C HIS A 411 2.66 -21.73 20.36
N ASN A 412 2.62 -21.86 21.69
CA ASN A 412 2.56 -23.15 22.39
C ASN A 412 1.32 -23.99 22.04
N ARG A 413 0.31 -23.41 21.38
CA ARG A 413 -0.89 -24.08 20.87
C ARG A 413 -0.76 -24.57 19.41
N GLY A 414 0.43 -24.50 18.82
CA GLY A 414 0.68 -24.90 17.43
C GLY A 414 0.36 -23.82 16.39
N ILE A 415 0.16 -22.58 16.81
CA ILE A 415 -0.13 -21.44 15.94
C ILE A 415 1.17 -20.75 15.58
N ALA A 416 1.41 -20.46 14.30
CA ALA A 416 2.53 -19.63 13.88
C ALA A 416 2.23 -18.17 14.25
N VAL A 417 2.97 -17.61 15.23
CA VAL A 417 2.77 -16.25 15.70
C VAL A 417 3.96 -15.37 15.32
N GLU A 418 3.70 -14.32 14.56
CA GLU A 418 4.67 -13.28 14.21
C GLU A 418 4.22 -11.96 14.85
N VAL A 419 5.00 -11.42 15.78
CA VAL A 419 4.73 -10.11 16.40
C VAL A 419 5.87 -9.16 16.09
N ASN A 420 5.60 -8.18 15.24
CA ASN A 420 6.58 -7.17 14.84
C ASN A 420 6.29 -5.87 15.60
N ILE A 421 7.25 -5.44 16.42
CA ILE A 421 7.17 -4.14 17.09
C ILE A 421 7.86 -3.11 16.22
N LEU A 422 7.05 -2.24 15.61
CA LEU A 422 7.51 -1.17 14.74
C LEU A 422 8.00 0.00 15.60
N LYS A 423 9.23 0.43 15.34
CA LYS A 423 9.75 1.68 15.89
C LYS A 423 9.16 2.82 15.05
N VAL A 424 8.37 3.69 15.68
CA VAL A 424 7.98 4.94 15.06
C VAL A 424 9.24 5.80 15.00
N THR A 425 9.72 6.10 13.79
CA THR A 425 10.80 7.07 13.62
C THR A 425 10.26 8.41 14.06
N ASP A 426 10.85 8.99 15.11
CA ASP A 426 10.47 10.28 15.67
C ASP A 426 10.65 11.37 14.61
N ASN A 427 9.58 11.66 13.87
CA ASN A 427 9.57 12.58 12.76
C ASN A 427 9.24 14.01 13.21
N GLY A 428 9.23 14.31 14.52
CA GLY A 428 9.00 15.65 15.05
C GLY A 428 7.56 16.17 14.93
N TRP A 429 6.64 15.35 14.39
CA TRP A 429 5.21 15.64 14.23
C TRP A 429 4.33 14.85 15.20
N GLY A 430 4.91 14.09 16.13
CA GLY A 430 4.18 13.22 17.06
C GLY A 430 3.08 13.96 17.83
N ASP A 431 3.32 15.22 18.20
CA ASP A 431 2.35 16.00 18.96
C ASP A 431 1.13 16.43 18.12
N MET A 432 1.31 16.62 16.80
CA MET A 432 0.25 17.06 15.90
C MET A 432 -0.59 15.89 15.36
N SER A 433 -0.02 14.69 15.30
CA SER A 433 -0.76 13.49 14.92
C SER A 433 -1.76 13.02 15.97
N GLU A 434 -1.45 13.16 17.26
CA GLU A 434 -2.41 12.87 18.35
C GLU A 434 -3.53 13.93 18.39
N ALA A 435 -3.21 15.20 18.09
CA ALA A 435 -4.20 16.25 17.87
C ALA A 435 -5.10 15.98 16.64
N MET A 436 -4.56 15.41 15.56
CA MET A 436 -5.37 14.94 14.42
C MET A 436 -6.23 13.73 14.80
N LEU A 437 -5.74 12.85 15.68
CA LEU A 437 -6.55 11.79 16.27
C LEU A 437 -7.74 12.36 17.02
N LEU A 438 -7.49 13.39 17.84
CA LEU A 438 -8.48 14.19 18.55
C LEU A 438 -9.58 14.65 17.60
N VAL A 439 -9.17 15.26 16.49
CA VAL A 439 -10.05 15.78 15.45
C VAL A 439 -10.83 14.66 14.77
N GLN A 440 -10.21 13.51 14.50
CA GLN A 440 -10.89 12.36 13.92
C GLN A 440 -11.89 11.72 14.88
N VAL A 441 -11.57 11.64 16.18
CA VAL A 441 -12.48 11.17 17.22
C VAL A 441 -13.66 12.13 17.33
N ILE A 442 -13.40 13.44 17.43
CA ILE A 442 -14.43 14.49 17.40
C ILE A 442 -15.29 14.41 16.13
N PHE A 443 -14.69 14.25 14.94
CA PHE A 443 -15.43 14.09 13.68
C PHE A 443 -16.16 12.75 13.56
N ALA A 444 -15.66 11.68 14.20
CA ALA A 444 -16.38 10.42 14.33
C ALA A 444 -17.70 10.63 15.08
N PHE A 445 -17.67 11.49 16.09
CA PHE A 445 -18.81 11.93 16.88
C PHE A 445 -19.65 13.01 16.21
N ASN A 446 -19.18 13.61 15.12
CA ASN A 446 -19.87 14.68 14.40
C ASN A 446 -20.53 14.15 13.12
N PRO A 447 -21.85 13.92 13.13
CA PRO A 447 -22.71 14.49 12.11
C PRO A 447 -23.25 15.81 12.67
N LEU A 448 -23.61 16.78 11.82
CA LEU A 448 -24.75 17.69 12.06
C LEU A 448 -25.47 17.48 13.42
N PHE A 449 -25.30 18.40 14.39
CA PHE A 449 -25.94 18.47 15.71
C PHE A 449 -27.48 18.47 15.65
N SER A 450 -28.10 17.41 15.13
CA SER A 450 -29.54 17.37 14.87
C SER A 450 -30.16 15.98 14.92
N ASN A 451 -29.39 14.90 14.80
CA ASN A 451 -29.92 13.54 14.99
C ASN A 451 -29.15 12.83 16.11
N PRO A 452 -29.86 12.18 17.06
CA PRO A 452 -29.21 11.37 18.08
C PRO A 452 -28.33 10.34 17.36
N PRO A 453 -27.05 10.22 17.71
CA PRO A 453 -26.19 9.27 17.04
C PRO A 453 -26.74 7.87 17.34
N ASP A 454 -27.11 7.13 16.28
CA ASP A 454 -27.50 5.72 16.36
C ASP A 454 -26.24 4.89 16.66
N VAL A 455 -25.62 5.16 17.82
CA VAL A 455 -24.43 4.49 18.29
C VAL A 455 -24.88 3.11 18.75
N LYS A 456 -24.86 2.16 17.82
CA LYS A 456 -25.17 0.76 18.11
C LYS A 456 -24.19 0.12 19.11
N ASN A 457 -23.03 0.74 19.34
CA ASN A 457 -22.03 0.29 20.30
C ASN A 457 -21.44 1.43 21.16
N PRO A 458 -22.12 1.81 22.25
CA PRO A 458 -21.67 2.91 23.12
C PRO A 458 -20.35 2.63 23.85
N GLU A 459 -19.95 1.36 24.05
CA GLU A 459 -18.71 1.00 24.74
C GLU A 459 -17.45 1.40 23.95
N GLU A 460 -17.50 1.28 22.62
CA GLU A 460 -16.41 1.70 21.74
C GLU A 460 -16.24 3.22 21.74
N VAL A 461 -17.37 3.93 21.82
CA VAL A 461 -17.38 5.37 22.01
C VAL A 461 -16.69 5.74 23.33
N TYR A 462 -17.01 5.05 24.42
CA TYR A 462 -16.37 5.32 25.69
C TYR A 462 -14.88 5.03 25.66
N PHE A 463 -14.45 3.96 24.99
CA PHE A 463 -13.03 3.63 24.84
C PHE A 463 -12.26 4.74 24.11
N LEU A 464 -12.78 5.23 23.00
CA LEU A 464 -12.13 6.32 22.24
C LEU A 464 -12.07 7.61 23.04
N CYS A 465 -13.16 7.96 23.72
CA CYS A 465 -13.18 9.14 24.56
C CYS A 465 -12.26 9.00 25.78
N ALA A 466 -12.17 7.81 26.38
CA ALA A 466 -11.26 7.55 27.49
C ALA A 466 -9.79 7.64 27.05
N TYR A 467 -9.45 7.02 25.92
CA TYR A 467 -8.12 7.12 25.33
C TYR A 467 -7.75 8.57 25.00
N LEU A 468 -8.69 9.30 24.41
CA LEU A 468 -8.57 10.72 24.16
C LEU A 468 -8.29 11.51 25.46
N LEU A 469 -9.07 11.25 26.51
CA LEU A 469 -8.91 11.91 27.80
C LEU A 469 -7.58 11.56 28.45
N ASP A 470 -7.11 10.32 28.36
CA ASP A 470 -5.80 9.91 28.86
C ASP A 470 -4.68 10.68 28.15
N THR A 471 -4.78 10.86 26.83
CA THR A 471 -3.85 11.70 26.05
C THR A 471 -3.91 13.17 26.48
N LEU A 472 -5.11 13.73 26.65
CA LEU A 472 -5.30 15.14 27.01
C LEU A 472 -4.95 15.47 28.47
N GLU A 473 -5.05 14.50 29.37
CA GLU A 473 -4.74 14.65 30.79
C GLU A 473 -3.22 14.55 31.08
N ASP A 474 -2.41 14.02 30.14
CA ASP A 474 -0.95 13.96 30.27
C ASP A 474 -0.29 15.33 29.98
N GLU A 475 -0.27 16.18 31.01
CA GLU A 475 0.29 17.54 30.97
C GLU A 475 1.78 17.60 30.59
N ASN A 476 2.51 16.49 30.78
CA ASN A 476 3.94 16.46 30.43
C ASN A 476 4.16 16.25 28.94
N ARG A 477 3.15 15.75 28.22
CA ARG A 477 3.23 15.49 26.77
C ARG A 477 2.76 16.67 25.94
N TYR A 478 1.75 17.42 26.38
CA TYR A 478 1.17 18.50 25.58
C TYR A 478 1.16 19.84 26.29
N GLY A 479 1.60 20.87 25.59
CA GLY A 479 1.30 22.24 25.98
C GLY A 479 -0.21 22.45 25.89
N LEU A 480 -0.87 22.53 27.06
CA LEU A 480 -2.31 22.78 27.21
C LEU A 480 -2.82 23.96 26.36
N ASP A 481 -1.96 24.96 26.15
CA ASP A 481 -2.25 26.15 25.34
C ASP A 481 -2.48 25.82 23.84
N LEU A 482 -1.75 24.86 23.28
CA LEU A 482 -1.87 24.51 21.86
C LEU A 482 -3.19 23.79 21.58
N ILE A 483 -3.55 22.84 22.44
CA ILE A 483 -4.81 22.10 22.33
C ILE A 483 -5.99 23.05 22.51
N LYS A 484 -5.95 23.92 23.53
CA LYS A 484 -6.98 24.94 23.77
C LYS A 484 -7.14 25.87 22.57
N LYS A 485 -6.03 26.36 22.00
CA LYS A 485 -6.05 27.27 20.84
C LYS A 485 -6.64 26.63 19.60
N CYS A 486 -6.40 25.34 19.38
CA CYS A 486 -6.85 24.65 18.17
C CYS A 486 -8.25 24.06 18.30
N TYR A 487 -8.70 23.66 19.50
CA TYR A 487 -9.88 22.78 19.65
C TYR A 487 -10.89 23.19 20.73
N SER A 488 -10.72 24.34 21.40
CA SER A 488 -11.65 24.79 22.45
C SER A 488 -13.12 24.79 22.01
N HIS A 489 -13.42 25.21 20.77
CA HIS A 489 -14.79 25.23 20.26
C HIS A 489 -15.41 23.84 20.16
N ASP A 490 -14.72 22.91 19.50
CA ASP A 490 -15.20 21.54 19.29
C ASP A 490 -15.33 20.77 20.61
N LEU A 491 -14.40 21.00 21.53
CA LEU A 491 -14.41 20.36 22.85
C LEU A 491 -15.54 20.91 23.72
N HIS A 492 -15.85 22.21 23.66
CA HIS A 492 -17.03 22.76 24.35
C HIS A 492 -18.35 22.19 23.85
N ASP A 493 -18.46 21.93 22.56
CA ASP A 493 -19.67 21.32 22.00
C ASP A 493 -19.75 19.83 22.33
N PHE A 494 -18.62 19.12 22.36
CA PHE A 494 -18.56 17.76 22.88
C PHE A 494 -18.96 17.68 24.36
N ALA A 495 -18.55 18.64 25.20
CA ALA A 495 -18.93 18.71 26.63
C ALA A 495 -20.44 18.79 26.87
N LYS A 496 -21.22 19.24 25.87
CA LYS A 496 -22.69 19.33 25.93
C LYS A 496 -23.38 18.05 25.46
N ALA A 497 -22.65 17.10 24.87
CA ALA A 497 -23.21 15.84 24.41
C ALA A 497 -23.67 14.98 25.60
N ASP A 498 -24.78 14.28 25.42
CA ASP A 498 -25.25 13.28 26.39
C ASP A 498 -24.87 11.90 25.87
N LEU A 499 -23.82 11.31 26.44
CA LEU A 499 -23.44 9.93 26.16
C LEU A 499 -24.32 9.01 27.02
N PRO A 500 -25.07 8.06 26.42
CA PRO A 500 -25.93 7.18 27.19
C PRO A 500 -25.11 6.35 28.18
N GLY A 501 -25.75 5.75 29.19
CA GLY A 501 -25.13 4.74 30.05
C GLY A 501 -24.09 5.25 31.07
N ALA A 502 -23.67 4.35 31.97
CA ALA A 502 -22.74 4.68 33.06
C ALA A 502 -21.32 5.00 32.57
N GLY A 503 -20.86 4.32 31.52
CA GLY A 503 -19.57 4.60 30.87
C GLY A 503 -19.56 6.01 30.26
N GLY A 504 -20.65 6.38 29.57
CA GLY A 504 -20.83 7.72 29.01
C GLY A 504 -20.79 8.81 30.08
N ALA A 505 -21.56 8.62 31.16
CA ALA A 505 -21.54 9.54 32.29
C ALA A 505 -20.14 9.68 32.94
N SER A 506 -19.35 8.59 32.98
CA SER A 506 -17.98 8.62 33.50
C SER A 506 -17.04 9.42 32.58
N VAL A 507 -17.12 9.17 31.27
CA VAL A 507 -16.37 9.91 30.25
C VAL A 507 -16.71 11.40 30.30
N MET A 508 -18.00 11.74 30.30
CA MET A 508 -18.45 13.14 30.34
C MET A 508 -18.02 13.84 31.63
N ARG A 509 -17.96 13.13 32.76
CA ARG A 509 -17.45 13.68 34.02
C ARG A 509 -15.95 14.00 33.94
N ARG A 510 -15.14 13.09 33.39
CA ARG A 510 -13.70 13.32 33.18
C ARG A 510 -13.47 14.49 32.22
N PHE A 511 -14.20 14.50 31.12
CA PHE A 511 -14.13 15.57 30.12
C PHE A 511 -14.49 16.93 30.71
N LYS A 512 -15.57 17.01 31.49
CA LYS A 512 -15.92 18.23 32.20
C LYS A 512 -14.83 18.67 33.18
N ALA A 513 -14.28 17.74 33.97
CA ALA A 513 -13.20 18.07 34.90
C ALA A 513 -11.94 18.58 34.17
N LEU A 514 -11.63 18.04 33.00
CA LEU A 514 -10.55 18.51 32.13
C LEU A 514 -10.83 19.93 31.62
N MET A 515 -12.05 20.20 31.14
CA MET A 515 -12.45 21.54 30.69
C MET A 515 -12.40 22.56 31.83
N ASP A 516 -12.95 22.23 33.00
CA ASP A 516 -12.91 23.09 34.20
C ASP A 516 -11.45 23.39 34.58
N LYS A 517 -10.56 22.40 34.49
CA LYS A 517 -9.12 22.55 34.73
C LYS A 517 -8.48 23.51 33.72
N TRP A 518 -8.80 23.39 32.43
CA TRP A 518 -8.27 24.28 31.39
C TRP A 518 -8.78 25.71 31.51
N GLU A 519 -10.04 25.89 31.90
CA GLU A 519 -10.60 27.20 32.22
C GLU A 519 -9.89 27.81 33.44
N SER A 520 -9.51 27.00 34.43
CA SER A 520 -8.78 27.48 35.63
C SER A 520 -7.32 27.84 35.38
N ILE A 521 -6.67 27.23 34.37
CA ILE A 521 -5.30 27.55 33.96
C ILE A 521 -5.25 28.84 33.12
N ALA A 522 -6.40 29.25 32.56
CA ALA A 522 -6.54 30.56 31.94
C ALA A 522 -6.23 31.66 32.96
N SER A 523 -5.10 32.32 32.76
CA SER A 523 -4.60 33.41 33.58
C SER A 523 -4.14 34.52 32.63
N PRO A 524 -3.86 35.72 33.13
CA PRO A 524 -4.76 36.85 33.37
C PRO A 524 -4.71 37.89 32.22
N GLU A 525 -4.26 37.52 31.03
CA GLU A 525 -4.03 38.48 29.92
C GLU A 525 -5.33 39.08 29.34
N ASP A 526 -6.48 38.40 29.47
CA ASP A 526 -7.80 38.95 29.11
C ASP A 526 -8.35 39.96 30.15
N ALA A 527 -7.62 40.25 31.25
CA ALA A 527 -8.03 41.22 32.26
C ALA A 527 -7.47 42.64 32.03
N ASN A 528 -6.70 42.85 30.94
CA ASN A 528 -6.07 44.14 30.61
C ASN A 528 -6.34 44.64 29.17
N GLU A 529 -7.36 44.11 28.49
CA GLU A 529 -7.97 44.79 27.32
C GLU A 529 -9.23 45.58 27.68
#